data_AF-A0A512RQ10-F1
#
_entry.id   AF-A0A512RQ10-F1
#
_cell.length_a   1.000
_cell.length_b   1.000
_cell.length_c   1.000
_cell.angle_alpha   90.00
_cell.angle_beta   90.00
_cell.angle_gamma   90.00
#
_symmetry.space_group_name_H-M   'P 1'
#
loop_
_entity.id
_entity.type
_entity.pdbx_description
1 polymer ?
#
loop_
_entity_poly.entity_id
_entity_poly.type
_entity_poly.pdbx_seq_one_letter_code
_entity_poly.pdbx_strand_id
1 'polypeptide(L)'
;MLDSIRSIYMISDAAGILYNPGVSSSAYFSYQGNRITRRNGGTLPVPNVSGVAGIYSQEVYDTVLYQGNRIILETHTRLNVTVPVNKRELILENGRIVKKIYFSNLSDHKDTAFYFYDAANRISRKELRNSDRTLTQVFTFDQQGNLQSIRSTLQINGQAKPNFVEDESFQHYDNRPNSLKGYWMWDDLYYRSLSRNNFSKYDFLKTYESMNGQSMEAGGNEWTLVPHANGYIDYGR
;
A
#
# COMPACT_ATOMS: atom_id res chain seq x y z
N MET A 1 -1.60 19.08 16.89
CA MET A 1 -2.48 19.36 15.74
C MET A 1 -2.78 18.02 15.08
N LEU A 2 -4.05 17.67 14.89
CA LEU A 2 -4.44 16.45 14.18
C LEU A 2 -4.67 16.84 12.72
N ASP A 3 -3.92 16.25 11.79
CA ASP A 3 -4.15 16.45 10.36
C ASP A 3 -4.92 15.23 9.83
N SER A 4 -6.02 15.48 9.13
CA SER A 4 -6.87 14.46 8.53
C SER A 4 -6.56 14.31 7.04
N ILE A 5 -6.37 13.09 6.55
CA ILE A 5 -6.31 12.80 5.12
C ILE A 5 -7.30 11.67 4.82
N ARG A 6 -8.27 11.95 3.95
CA ARG A 6 -9.23 10.95 3.49
C ARG A 6 -8.68 10.24 2.26
N SER A 7 -8.29 8.98 2.41
CA SER A 7 -7.78 8.15 1.33
C SER A 7 -8.72 6.97 1.07
N ILE A 8 -9.30 6.88 -0.14
CA ILE A 8 -9.96 5.65 -0.58
C ILE A 8 -8.89 4.62 -0.96
N TYR A 9 -9.01 3.44 -0.38
CA TYR A 9 -8.07 2.33 -0.50
C TYR A 9 -8.14 1.69 -1.88
N MET A 10 -6.98 1.39 -2.46
CA MET A 10 -6.87 0.42 -3.53
C MET A 10 -6.74 -0.97 -2.90
N ILE A 11 -7.88 -1.60 -2.59
CA ILE A 11 -7.94 -3.05 -2.41
C ILE A 11 -8.75 -3.54 -3.61
N SER A 12 -8.09 -4.13 -4.60
CA SER A 12 -8.78 -4.92 -5.63
C SER A 12 -9.14 -6.27 -5.00
N ASP A 13 -10.18 -6.31 -4.17
CA ASP A 13 -10.82 -7.58 -3.87
C ASP A 13 -11.93 -7.76 -4.92
N ALA A 14 -11.85 -8.88 -5.65
CA ALA A 14 -12.65 -9.24 -6.82
C ALA A 14 -14.15 -9.50 -6.52
N ALA A 15 -14.71 -8.87 -5.49
CA ALA A 15 -16.12 -8.92 -5.16
C ALA A 15 -16.59 -7.49 -4.85
N GLY A 16 -17.41 -6.93 -5.74
CA GLY A 16 -18.08 -5.65 -5.49
C GLY A 16 -18.90 -5.76 -4.20
N ILE A 17 -18.48 -5.05 -3.16
CA ILE A 17 -19.22 -4.93 -1.91
C ILE A 17 -19.72 -3.50 -1.77
N LEU A 18 -21.05 -3.36 -1.66
CA LEU A 18 -21.73 -2.12 -1.30
C LEU A 18 -21.26 -1.66 0.09
N TYR A 19 -20.63 -0.49 0.15
CA TYR A 19 -20.27 0.15 1.41
C TYR A 19 -21.53 0.58 2.16
N ASN A 20 -21.79 -0.05 3.31
CA ASN A 20 -22.86 0.30 4.24
C ASN A 20 -22.65 1.75 4.77
N PRO A 21 -23.71 2.55 4.98
CA PRO A 21 -23.59 3.90 5.52
C PRO A 21 -23.18 3.81 7.01
N GLY A 22 -21.90 4.04 7.29
CA GLY A 22 -21.31 3.92 8.62
C GLY A 22 -19.81 3.59 8.61
N VAL A 23 -19.28 3.13 7.48
CA VAL A 23 -17.84 2.85 7.30
C VAL A 23 -17.11 4.15 6.93
N SER A 24 -16.34 4.71 7.87
CA SER A 24 -15.51 5.90 7.60
C SER A 24 -14.30 5.51 6.76
N SER A 25 -14.21 5.88 5.49
CA SER A 25 -13.01 5.68 4.64
C SER A 25 -11.86 6.68 4.89
N SER A 26 -11.82 7.29 6.08
CA SER A 26 -10.90 8.38 6.42
C SER A 26 -9.78 7.89 7.35
N ALA A 27 -8.55 8.31 7.06
CA ALA A 27 -7.41 8.13 7.95
C ALA A 27 -7.04 9.45 8.65
N TYR A 28 -6.57 9.37 9.88
CA TYR A 28 -6.15 10.53 10.66
C TYR A 28 -4.75 10.33 11.19
N PHE A 29 -3.89 11.34 11.04
CA PHE A 29 -2.50 11.26 11.41
C PHE A 29 -2.22 12.14 12.62
N SER A 30 -1.48 11.59 13.59
CA SER A 30 -0.98 12.34 14.74
C SER A 30 0.51 12.53 14.60
N TYR A 31 1.00 13.67 15.08
CA TYR A 31 2.38 14.09 14.90
C TYR A 31 3.02 14.46 16.24
N GLN A 32 4.33 14.23 16.33
CA GLN A 32 5.20 14.81 17.34
C GLN A 32 6.31 15.58 16.63
N GLY A 33 6.28 16.91 16.72
CA GLY A 33 7.03 17.77 15.79
C GLY A 33 6.60 17.48 14.35
N ASN A 34 7.57 17.20 13.47
CA ASN A 34 7.32 16.91 12.05
C ASN A 34 7.28 15.42 11.71
N ARG A 35 7.13 14.54 12.72
CA ARG A 35 7.10 13.08 12.53
C ARG A 35 5.73 12.51 12.83
N ILE A 36 5.24 11.63 11.97
CA ILE A 36 3.98 10.92 12.17
C ILE A 36 4.19 9.87 13.27
N THR A 37 3.44 9.96 14.36
CA THR A 37 3.51 8.99 15.49
C THR A 37 2.37 7.99 15.48
N ARG A 38 1.27 8.29 14.77
CA ARG A 38 0.10 7.43 14.71
C ARG A 38 -0.72 7.67 13.46
N ARG A 39 -1.33 6.61 12.94
CA ARG A 39 -2.42 6.64 11.96
C ARG A 39 -3.65 5.98 12.58
N ASN A 40 -4.76 6.69 12.70
CA ASN A 40 -6.06 6.10 13.01
C ASN A 40 -6.80 5.79 11.72
N GLY A 41 -7.47 4.65 11.68
CA GLY A 41 -8.11 4.13 10.48
C GLY A 41 -7.29 2.99 9.86
N GLY A 42 -7.89 1.82 9.81
CA GLY A 42 -7.31 0.61 9.22
C GLY A 42 -8.37 -0.46 8.98
N THR A 43 -7.99 -1.52 8.30
CA THR A 43 -8.89 -2.64 8.02
C THR A 43 -8.96 -3.56 9.24
N LEU A 44 -10.17 -3.86 9.71
CA LEU A 44 -10.37 -4.87 10.75
C LEU A 44 -9.95 -6.24 10.20
N PRO A 45 -9.13 -7.01 10.93
CA PRO A 45 -8.85 -8.38 10.54
C PRO A 45 -10.12 -9.20 10.75
N VAL A 46 -10.78 -9.57 9.66
CA VAL A 46 -11.91 -10.50 9.70
C VAL A 46 -11.32 -11.90 9.55
N PRO A 47 -11.74 -12.89 10.37
CA PRO A 47 -11.33 -14.28 10.15
C PRO A 47 -11.62 -14.66 8.70
N ASN A 48 -10.67 -15.36 8.07
CA ASN A 48 -10.62 -15.58 6.63
C ASN A 48 -11.63 -16.65 6.17
N VAL A 49 -12.90 -16.55 6.59
CA VAL A 49 -13.91 -17.62 6.42
C VAL A 49 -14.62 -17.53 5.06
N SER A 50 -14.41 -16.47 4.27
CA SER A 50 -15.21 -16.24 3.05
C SER A 50 -14.58 -15.33 2.00
N GLY A 51 -13.29 -15.02 2.06
CA GLY A 51 -12.64 -14.11 1.10
C GLY A 51 -13.18 -12.67 1.14
N VAL A 52 -13.83 -12.28 2.25
CA VAL A 52 -14.37 -10.95 2.46
C VAL A 52 -13.26 -10.03 2.94
N ALA A 53 -13.00 -8.97 2.16
CA ALA A 53 -12.16 -7.84 2.56
C ALA A 53 -12.59 -7.33 3.94
N GLY A 54 -11.63 -7.09 4.84
CA GLY A 54 -11.98 -6.59 6.15
C GLY A 54 -12.69 -5.24 6.09
N ILE A 55 -13.52 -4.95 7.10
CA ILE A 55 -14.23 -3.66 7.19
C ILE A 55 -13.24 -2.61 7.67
N TYR A 56 -13.16 -1.49 6.94
CA TYR A 56 -12.36 -0.36 7.39
C TYR A 56 -12.97 0.29 8.63
N SER A 57 -12.17 0.56 9.65
CA SER A 57 -12.62 1.14 10.92
C SER A 57 -11.61 2.10 11.51
N GLN A 58 -12.11 3.17 12.13
CA GLN A 58 -11.31 4.08 12.95
C GLN A 58 -10.87 3.45 14.28
N GLU A 59 -11.45 2.31 14.66
CA GLU A 59 -11.05 1.56 15.84
C GLU A 59 -9.69 0.84 15.66
N VAL A 60 -9.26 0.66 14.41
CA VAL A 60 -7.93 0.16 14.06
C VAL A 60 -6.98 1.34 13.92
N TYR A 61 -5.76 1.21 14.47
CA TYR A 61 -4.75 2.24 14.35
C TYR A 61 -3.34 1.66 14.32
N ASP A 62 -2.44 2.34 13.60
CA ASP A 62 -1.01 2.06 13.60
C ASP A 62 -0.28 3.05 14.51
N THR A 63 0.61 2.55 15.36
CA THR A 63 1.62 3.37 16.06
C THR A 63 2.94 3.35 15.29
N VAL A 64 3.67 4.47 15.33
CA VAL A 64 4.96 4.64 14.66
C VAL A 64 6.04 4.96 15.68
N LEU A 65 7.08 4.13 15.73
CA LEU A 65 8.25 4.33 16.59
C LEU A 65 9.51 4.49 15.74
N TYR A 66 10.25 5.57 15.96
CA TYR A 66 11.50 5.87 15.25
C TYR A 66 12.71 5.51 16.13
N GLN A 67 13.61 4.68 15.63
CA GLN A 67 14.82 4.22 16.34
C GLN A 67 16.03 4.22 15.41
N GLY A 68 16.80 5.31 15.42
CA GLY A 68 17.96 5.47 14.53
C GLY A 68 17.55 5.38 13.06
N ASN A 69 18.07 4.38 12.34
CA ASN A 69 17.73 4.10 10.95
C ASN A 69 16.54 3.13 10.79
N ARG A 70 15.76 2.89 11.84
CA ARG A 70 14.62 1.98 11.84
C ARG A 70 13.31 2.71 12.16
N ILE A 71 12.24 2.29 11.51
CA ILE A 71 10.86 2.67 11.84
C ILE A 71 10.08 1.40 12.15
N ILE A 72 9.41 1.37 13.28
CA ILE A 72 8.56 0.25 13.71
C ILE A 72 7.11 0.70 13.62
N LEU A 73 6.31 -0.05 12.86
CA LEU A 73 4.87 0.12 12.74
C LEU A 73 4.17 -1.05 13.43
N GLU A 74 3.25 -0.76 14.33
CA GLU A 74 2.45 -1.78 15.02
C GLU A 74 0.98 -1.47 14.89
N THR A 75 0.21 -2.44 14.44
CA THR A 75 -1.25 -2.34 14.32
C THR A 75 -1.90 -2.71 15.64
N HIS A 76 -2.86 -1.89 16.07
CA HIS A 76 -3.63 -2.05 17.28
C HIS A 76 -5.12 -1.90 16.98
N THR A 77 -5.97 -2.38 17.88
CA THR A 77 -7.41 -2.14 17.86
C THR A 77 -7.88 -1.64 19.22
N ARG A 78 -8.88 -0.77 19.23
CA ARG A 78 -9.61 -0.37 20.45
C ARG A 78 -10.74 -1.34 20.80
N LEU A 79 -11.11 -2.20 19.85
CA LEU A 79 -12.11 -3.23 20.09
C LEU A 79 -11.52 -4.26 21.06
N ASN A 80 -12.36 -4.81 21.93
CA ASN A 80 -11.97 -5.88 22.84
C ASN A 80 -11.93 -7.24 22.11
N VAL A 81 -11.13 -7.33 21.05
CA VAL A 81 -10.89 -8.55 20.27
C VAL A 81 -9.38 -8.75 20.09
N THR A 82 -8.96 -10.00 20.13
CA THR A 82 -7.56 -10.35 19.84
C THR A 82 -7.28 -10.15 18.35
N VAL A 83 -6.52 -9.12 18.02
CA VAL A 83 -6.02 -8.89 16.66
C VAL A 83 -4.61 -9.47 16.55
N PRO A 84 -4.32 -10.27 15.50
CA PRO A 84 -2.95 -10.68 15.19
C PRO A 84 -2.04 -9.46 15.15
N VAL A 85 -0.90 -9.53 15.85
CA VAL A 85 0.07 -8.43 15.86
C VAL A 85 0.62 -8.28 14.44
N ASN A 86 0.19 -7.24 13.75
CA ASN A 86 0.78 -6.85 12.47
C ASN A 86 1.86 -5.79 12.72
N LYS A 87 3.05 -6.29 13.06
CA LYS A 87 4.26 -5.50 13.26
C LYS A 87 5.09 -5.49 11.98
N ARG A 88 5.55 -4.31 11.58
CA ARG A 88 6.43 -4.11 10.43
C ARG A 88 7.65 -3.30 10.87
N GLU A 89 8.83 -3.73 10.48
CA GLU A 89 10.07 -2.97 10.69
C GLU A 89 10.63 -2.50 9.36
N LEU A 90 10.80 -1.20 9.21
CA LEU A 90 11.37 -0.56 8.03
C LEU A 90 12.78 -0.13 8.36
N ILE A 91 13.74 -0.58 7.58
CA ILE A 91 15.16 -0.24 7.70
C ILE A 91 15.48 0.77 6.62
N LEU A 92 16.10 1.88 7.04
CA LEU A 92 16.44 3.01 6.20
C LEU A 92 17.94 3.10 5.95
N GLU A 93 18.29 3.54 4.75
CA GLU A 93 19.62 4.04 4.41
C GLU A 93 19.46 5.37 3.65
N ASN A 94 20.18 6.40 4.07
CA ASN A 94 20.11 7.74 3.46
C ASN A 94 18.67 8.27 3.30
N GLY A 95 17.82 8.00 4.30
CA GLY A 95 16.41 8.44 4.34
C GLY A 95 15.45 7.61 3.47
N ARG A 96 15.90 6.49 2.88
CA ARG A 96 15.12 5.63 1.99
C ARG A 96 14.92 4.26 2.60
N ILE A 97 13.77 3.63 2.38
CA ILE A 97 13.57 2.24 2.79
C ILE A 97 14.48 1.37 1.93
N VAL A 98 15.30 0.53 2.54
CA VAL A 98 16.05 -0.54 1.83
C VAL A 98 15.48 -1.92 2.12
N LYS A 99 14.83 -2.07 3.27
CA LYS A 99 14.22 -3.33 3.71
C LYS A 99 12.97 -3.06 4.56
N LYS A 100 11.94 -3.88 4.38
CA LYS A 100 10.77 -3.95 5.26
C LYS A 100 10.53 -5.40 5.67
N ILE A 101 10.48 -5.66 6.97
CA ILE A 101 10.30 -6.99 7.56
C ILE A 101 8.89 -7.06 8.13
N TYR A 102 8.12 -8.06 7.71
CA TYR A 102 6.78 -8.32 8.24
C TYR A 102 6.88 -9.39 9.33
N PHE A 103 6.29 -9.10 10.48
CA PHE A 103 6.17 -10.05 11.59
C PHE A 103 4.72 -10.48 11.68
N SER A 104 4.49 -11.77 11.50
CA SER A 104 3.21 -12.43 11.79
C SER A 104 3.36 -13.23 13.06
N ASN A 105 2.36 -13.18 13.94
CA ASN A 105 2.26 -14.08 15.09
C ASN A 105 1.54 -15.41 14.73
N LEU A 106 1.04 -15.54 13.49
CA LEU A 106 0.37 -16.75 13.01
C LEU A 106 1.34 -17.74 12.36
N SER A 107 2.54 -17.29 12.00
CA SER A 107 3.58 -18.12 11.40
C SER A 107 4.96 -17.54 11.68
N ASP A 108 5.95 -18.38 11.95
CA ASP A 108 7.37 -17.97 12.03
C ASP A 108 7.94 -17.49 10.68
N HIS A 109 7.12 -17.48 9.63
CA HIS A 109 7.49 -16.96 8.32
C HIS A 109 7.63 -15.44 8.38
N LYS A 110 8.85 -14.98 8.15
CA LYS A 110 9.17 -13.56 7.98
C LYS A 110 9.25 -13.27 6.50
N ASP A 111 8.22 -12.62 5.98
CA ASP A 111 8.30 -12.05 4.65
C ASP A 111 9.17 -10.80 4.71
N THR A 112 10.09 -10.67 3.75
CA THR A 112 10.99 -9.51 3.66
C THR A 112 10.83 -8.86 2.31
N ALA A 113 10.50 -7.57 2.30
CA ALA A 113 10.53 -6.74 1.12
C ALA A 113 11.88 -5.99 1.04
N PHE A 114 12.52 -6.06 -0.12
CA PHE A 114 13.73 -5.30 -0.46
C PHE A 114 13.38 -4.19 -1.45
N TYR A 115 14.03 -3.05 -1.33
CA TYR A 115 13.75 -1.85 -2.12
C TYR A 115 15.03 -1.39 -2.82
N PHE A 116 14.93 -1.17 -4.13
CA PHE A 116 16.05 -0.81 -5.00
C PHE A 116 15.73 0.50 -5.71
N TYR A 117 16.74 1.35 -5.86
CA TYR A 117 16.59 2.68 -6.42
C TYR A 117 17.45 2.86 -7.67
N ASP A 118 16.99 3.68 -8.60
CA ASP A 118 17.76 4.10 -9.77
C ASP A 118 18.83 5.16 -9.41
N ALA A 119 19.64 5.55 -10.40
CA ALA A 119 20.66 6.59 -10.24
C ALA A 119 20.07 7.98 -9.91
N ALA A 120 18.79 8.21 -10.27
CA ALA A 120 18.05 9.44 -9.95
C ALA A 120 17.39 9.39 -8.57
N ASN A 121 17.68 8.36 -7.76
CA ASN A 121 17.07 8.14 -6.45
C ASN A 121 15.53 8.01 -6.49
N ARG A 122 15.01 7.29 -7.47
CA ARG A 122 13.61 6.85 -7.49
C ARG A 122 13.57 5.35 -7.28
N ILE A 123 12.53 4.86 -6.61
CA ILE A 123 12.32 3.42 -6.50
C ILE A 123 12.23 2.85 -7.91
N SER A 124 13.05 1.85 -8.22
CA SER A 124 13.04 1.18 -9.52
C SER A 124 12.46 -0.23 -9.40
N ARG A 125 12.68 -0.87 -8.25
CA ARG A 125 12.24 -2.23 -8.00
C ARG A 125 11.96 -2.48 -6.53
N LYS A 126 10.94 -3.29 -6.24
CA LYS A 126 10.65 -3.87 -4.93
C LYS A 126 10.54 -5.37 -5.07
N GLU A 127 11.11 -6.12 -4.13
CA GLU A 127 11.04 -7.58 -4.13
C GLU A 127 10.55 -8.09 -2.79
N LEU A 128 9.37 -8.69 -2.76
CA LEU A 128 8.89 -9.44 -1.60
C LEU A 128 9.33 -10.88 -1.74
N ARG A 129 10.22 -11.32 -0.86
CA ARG A 129 10.80 -12.66 -0.87
C ARG A 129 10.32 -13.43 0.35
N ASN A 130 9.93 -14.68 0.12
CA ASN A 130 9.72 -15.69 1.15
C ASN A 130 10.51 -16.97 0.75
N SER A 131 10.27 -18.09 1.42
CA SER A 131 11.03 -19.33 1.20
C SER A 131 10.78 -20.00 -0.15
N ASP A 132 9.60 -19.84 -0.73
CA ASP A 132 9.12 -20.61 -1.90
C ASP A 132 8.90 -19.76 -3.16
N ARG A 133 8.80 -18.44 -3.03
CA ARG A 133 8.47 -17.53 -4.13
C ARG A 133 9.05 -16.13 -3.95
N THR A 134 9.10 -15.39 -5.06
CA THR A 134 9.46 -13.97 -5.07
C THR A 134 8.45 -13.20 -5.90
N LEU A 135 7.85 -12.17 -5.30
CA LEU A 135 7.08 -11.16 -6.02
C LEU A 135 8.01 -9.98 -6.32
N THR A 136 8.29 -9.76 -7.60
CA THR A 136 9.08 -8.62 -8.07
C THR A 136 8.16 -7.57 -8.65
N GLN A 137 8.32 -6.32 -8.24
CA GLN A 137 7.58 -5.17 -8.75
C GLN A 137 8.57 -4.19 -9.38
N VAL A 138 8.40 -3.86 -10.65
CA VAL A 138 9.23 -2.89 -11.38
C VAL A 138 8.43 -1.62 -11.60
N PHE A 139 8.99 -0.48 -11.18
CA PHE A 139 8.33 0.82 -11.19
C PHE A 139 8.83 1.66 -12.36
N THR A 140 7.92 2.24 -13.13
CA THR A 140 8.24 3.16 -14.23
C THR A 140 7.62 4.51 -13.97
N PHE A 141 8.38 5.58 -14.23
CA PHE A 141 7.96 6.96 -14.01
C PHE A 141 7.96 7.72 -15.32
N ASP A 142 7.02 8.65 -15.47
CA ASP A 142 7.01 9.60 -16.57
C ASP A 142 8.12 10.66 -16.42
N GLN A 143 8.22 11.55 -17.41
CA GLN A 143 9.22 12.63 -17.40
C GLN A 143 8.94 13.70 -16.34
N GLN A 144 7.70 13.80 -15.85
CA GLN A 144 7.27 14.74 -14.82
C GLN A 144 7.57 14.22 -13.40
N GLY A 145 7.92 12.94 -13.26
CA GLY A 145 8.20 12.28 -11.99
C GLY A 145 6.97 11.64 -11.35
N ASN A 146 5.92 11.35 -12.12
CA ASN A 146 4.77 10.58 -11.68
C ASN A 146 4.95 9.09 -11.97
N LEU A 147 4.42 8.24 -11.10
CA LEU A 147 4.47 6.79 -11.27
C LEU A 147 3.56 6.39 -12.43
N GLN A 148 4.09 6.04 -13.58
CA GLN A 148 3.28 5.68 -14.74
C GLN A 148 2.69 4.27 -14.63
N SER A 149 3.51 3.31 -14.22
CA SER A 149 3.12 1.91 -14.17
C SER A 149 3.94 1.09 -13.18
N ILE A 150 3.37 -0.03 -12.76
CA ILE A 150 4.06 -1.10 -12.04
C ILE A 150 3.83 -2.39 -12.80
N ARG A 151 4.90 -3.16 -13.03
CA ARG A 151 4.78 -4.56 -13.46
C ARG A 151 5.20 -5.46 -12.32
N SER A 152 4.25 -6.25 -11.84
CA SER A 152 4.42 -7.23 -10.78
C SER A 152 4.55 -8.63 -11.40
N THR A 153 5.54 -9.42 -10.98
CA THR A 153 5.72 -10.81 -11.39
C THR A 153 5.93 -11.70 -10.17
N LEU A 154 5.13 -12.76 -10.04
CA LEU A 154 5.31 -13.77 -9.01
C LEU A 154 6.00 -14.99 -9.62
N GLN A 155 7.19 -15.29 -9.12
CA GLN A 155 7.97 -16.45 -9.51
C GLN A 155 8.02 -17.45 -8.36
N ILE A 156 7.54 -18.67 -8.58
CA ILE A 156 7.78 -19.80 -7.66
C ILE A 156 9.17 -20.38 -7.95
N ASN A 157 9.91 -20.70 -6.89
CA ASN A 157 11.25 -21.26 -6.97
C ASN A 157 11.23 -22.58 -7.77
N GLY A 158 12.17 -22.72 -8.71
CA GLY A 158 12.30 -23.90 -9.55
C GLY A 158 11.36 -23.95 -10.77
N GLN A 159 10.45 -22.97 -10.94
CA GLN A 159 9.65 -22.85 -12.16
C GLN A 159 10.34 -21.97 -13.21
N ALA A 160 10.15 -22.29 -14.49
CA ALA A 160 10.80 -21.59 -15.60
C ALA A 160 10.07 -20.30 -16.02
N LYS A 161 8.80 -20.15 -15.66
CA LYS A 161 7.95 -19.00 -16.00
C LYS A 161 7.27 -18.45 -14.73
N PRO A 162 6.90 -17.16 -14.72
CA PRO A 162 6.13 -16.60 -13.62
C PRO A 162 4.72 -17.19 -13.60
N ASN A 163 4.19 -17.43 -12.41
CA ASN A 163 2.83 -17.93 -12.19
C ASN A 163 1.78 -16.83 -12.31
N PHE A 164 2.20 -15.59 -12.09
CA PHE A 164 1.35 -14.44 -12.07
C PHE A 164 2.11 -13.23 -12.59
N VAL A 165 1.44 -12.45 -13.42
CA VAL A 165 1.89 -11.15 -13.90
C VAL A 165 0.74 -10.17 -13.67
N GLU A 166 1.04 -8.99 -13.15
CA GLU A 166 0.10 -7.90 -13.02
C GLU A 166 0.72 -6.61 -13.55
N ASP A 167 0.02 -5.99 -14.50
CA ASP A 167 0.37 -4.70 -15.06
C ASP A 167 -0.60 -3.65 -14.51
N GLU A 168 -0.08 -2.72 -13.72
CA GLU A 168 -0.81 -1.60 -13.12
C GLU A 168 -0.45 -0.30 -13.83
N SER A 169 -1.42 0.58 -14.07
CA SER A 169 -1.20 1.91 -14.63
C SER A 169 -1.92 2.99 -13.84
N PHE A 170 -1.32 4.18 -13.79
CA PHE A 170 -1.82 5.33 -13.05
C PHE A 170 -1.97 6.52 -14.00
N GLN A 171 -3.13 7.16 -14.00
CA GLN A 171 -3.52 8.11 -15.03
C GLN A 171 -4.28 9.30 -14.45
N HIS A 172 -4.51 10.31 -15.29
CA HIS A 172 -5.25 11.52 -14.96
C HIS A 172 -4.60 12.28 -13.79
N TYR A 173 -3.32 12.63 -13.97
CA TYR A 173 -2.59 13.44 -13.01
C TYR A 173 -3.06 14.88 -13.01
N ASP A 174 -3.25 15.44 -11.82
CA ASP A 174 -3.41 16.89 -11.65
C ASP A 174 -2.07 17.63 -11.69
N ASN A 175 -2.11 18.96 -11.56
CA ASN A 175 -0.92 19.81 -11.51
C ASN A 175 -0.50 20.20 -10.09
N ARG A 176 -1.14 19.64 -9.05
CA ARG A 176 -0.89 20.02 -7.65
C ARG A 176 0.15 19.09 -7.04
N PRO A 177 0.97 19.56 -6.07
CA PRO A 177 1.82 18.67 -5.30
C PRO A 177 0.99 17.56 -4.65
N ASN A 178 1.51 16.34 -4.69
CA ASN A 178 0.86 15.20 -4.08
C ASN A 178 0.86 15.30 -2.55
N SER A 179 -0.33 15.41 -1.95
CA SER A 179 -0.49 15.54 -0.49
C SER A 179 -0.08 14.28 0.28
N LEU A 180 0.02 13.12 -0.40
CA LEU A 180 0.48 11.87 0.19
C LEU A 180 2.01 11.70 0.13
N LYS A 181 2.77 12.72 -0.31
CA LYS A 181 4.22 12.71 -0.16
C LYS A 181 4.61 12.57 1.32
N GLY A 182 5.45 11.57 1.61
CA GLY A 182 5.89 11.26 2.98
C GLY A 182 5.09 10.19 3.72
N TYR A 183 3.97 9.70 3.16
CA TYR A 183 3.12 8.66 3.76
C TYR A 183 3.47 7.24 3.27
N TRP A 184 4.71 7.04 2.80
CA TRP A 184 5.21 5.81 2.19
C TRP A 184 5.34 4.62 3.17
N MET A 185 5.16 4.85 4.47
CA MET A 185 5.30 3.80 5.50
C MET A 185 4.18 2.76 5.43
N TRP A 186 3.01 3.13 4.90
CA TRP A 186 1.83 2.28 4.77
C TRP A 186 1.67 1.78 3.34
N ASP A 187 1.44 0.48 3.18
CA ASP A 187 1.42 -0.17 1.86
C ASP A 187 0.30 0.37 0.96
N ASP A 188 -0.86 0.66 1.54
CA ASP A 188 -2.03 1.21 0.84
C ASP A 188 -1.84 2.67 0.37
N LEU A 189 -0.90 3.40 0.98
CA LEU A 189 -0.54 4.77 0.59
C LEU A 189 0.76 4.81 -0.23
N TYR A 190 1.48 3.70 -0.29
CA TYR A 190 2.85 3.66 -0.82
C TYR A 190 2.89 4.13 -2.27
N TYR A 191 2.16 3.48 -3.20
CA TYR A 191 2.21 3.84 -4.62
C TYR A 191 1.74 5.26 -4.88
N ARG A 192 0.69 5.70 -4.18
CA ARG A 192 0.23 7.09 -4.23
C ARG A 192 1.34 8.04 -3.84
N SER A 193 2.05 7.79 -2.74
CA SER A 193 3.14 8.66 -2.26
C SER A 193 4.34 8.77 -3.22
N LEU A 194 4.49 7.84 -4.18
CA LEU A 194 5.61 7.85 -5.13
C LEU A 194 5.49 8.95 -6.20
N SER A 195 4.27 9.28 -6.63
CA SER A 195 4.05 10.26 -7.71
C SER A 195 4.29 11.70 -7.27
N ARG A 196 4.78 12.57 -8.16
CA ARG A 196 4.89 14.01 -7.90
C ARG A 196 3.53 14.68 -7.71
N ASN A 197 2.56 14.30 -8.52
CA ASN A 197 1.20 14.81 -8.57
C ASN A 197 0.19 13.73 -8.17
N ASN A 198 -1.08 14.13 -8.02
CA ASN A 198 -2.15 13.21 -7.64
C ASN A 198 -2.78 12.60 -8.90
N PHE A 199 -2.86 11.27 -8.98
CA PHE A 199 -3.66 10.60 -10.01
C PHE A 199 -5.10 10.40 -9.54
N SER A 200 -6.06 10.52 -10.47
CA SER A 200 -7.46 10.18 -10.25
C SER A 200 -7.87 8.81 -10.80
N LYS A 201 -7.01 8.13 -11.55
CA LYS A 201 -7.34 6.86 -12.19
C LYS A 201 -6.26 5.80 -12.01
N TYR A 202 -6.70 4.57 -11.79
CA TYR A 202 -5.87 3.37 -11.67
C TYR A 202 -6.52 2.23 -12.43
N ASP A 203 -5.74 1.55 -13.28
CA ASP A 203 -6.17 0.36 -14.01
C ASP A 203 -5.17 -0.78 -13.74
N PHE A 204 -5.65 -2.03 -13.75
CA PHE A 204 -4.81 -3.22 -13.67
C PHE A 204 -5.23 -4.31 -14.65
N LEU A 205 -4.27 -5.13 -15.05
CA LEU A 205 -4.46 -6.38 -15.77
C LEU A 205 -3.62 -7.49 -15.13
N LYS A 206 -4.28 -8.49 -14.58
CA LYS A 206 -3.69 -9.69 -14.01
C LYS A 206 -3.75 -10.84 -15.01
N THR A 207 -2.66 -11.58 -15.12
CA THR A 207 -2.54 -12.80 -15.92
C THR A 207 -2.05 -13.91 -15.01
N TYR A 208 -2.79 -15.02 -14.95
CA TYR A 208 -2.47 -16.20 -14.16
C TYR A 208 -2.12 -17.37 -15.07
N GLU A 209 -0.98 -17.99 -14.81
CA GLU A 209 -0.60 -19.26 -15.42
C GLU A 209 -1.12 -20.41 -14.55
N SER A 210 -2.02 -21.22 -15.08
CA SER A 210 -2.57 -22.40 -14.42
C SER A 210 -2.30 -23.66 -15.22
N MET A 211 -2.48 -24.84 -14.60
CA MET A 211 -2.40 -26.12 -15.32
C MET A 211 -3.41 -26.22 -16.47
N ASN A 212 -4.50 -25.46 -16.43
CA ASN A 212 -5.56 -25.45 -17.44
C ASN A 212 -5.37 -24.35 -18.51
N GLY A 213 -4.23 -23.66 -18.50
CA GLY A 213 -3.92 -22.55 -19.40
C GLY A 213 -3.89 -21.20 -18.69
N GLN A 214 -3.81 -20.14 -19.49
CA GLN A 214 -3.77 -18.75 -19.03
C GLN A 214 -5.18 -18.22 -18.73
N SER A 215 -5.34 -17.49 -17.64
CA SER A 215 -6.54 -16.71 -17.34
C SER A 215 -6.18 -15.25 -17.09
N MET A 216 -7.12 -14.34 -17.40
CA MET A 216 -6.91 -12.91 -17.29
C MET A 216 -8.03 -12.26 -16.48
N GLU A 217 -7.68 -11.28 -15.66
CA GLU A 217 -8.59 -10.44 -14.89
C GLU A 217 -8.17 -8.98 -15.08
N ALA A 218 -9.10 -8.12 -15.49
CA ALA A 218 -8.86 -6.70 -15.63
C ALA A 218 -9.83 -5.91 -14.75
N GLY A 219 -9.37 -4.78 -14.23
CA GLY A 219 -10.19 -3.89 -13.44
C GLY A 219 -9.54 -2.52 -13.29
N GLY A 220 -10.22 -1.63 -12.59
CA GLY A 220 -9.74 -0.28 -12.38
C GLY A 220 -10.70 0.51 -11.52
N ASN A 221 -10.25 1.69 -11.10
CA ASN A 221 -11.04 2.65 -10.37
C ASN A 221 -10.66 4.06 -10.84
N GLU A 222 -11.65 4.93 -10.89
CA GLU A 222 -11.48 6.36 -11.08
C GLU A 222 -12.23 7.10 -9.96
N TRP A 223 -11.64 8.18 -9.44
CA TRP A 223 -12.19 8.95 -8.33
C TRP A 223 -11.97 10.45 -8.54
N THR A 224 -12.84 11.26 -7.94
CA THR A 224 -12.70 12.72 -7.97
C THR A 224 -11.69 13.17 -6.92
N LEU A 225 -10.77 14.08 -7.30
CA LEU A 225 -9.81 14.67 -6.37
C LEU A 225 -10.39 15.98 -5.83
N VAL A 226 -10.97 15.95 -4.63
CA VAL A 226 -11.57 17.15 -4.02
C VAL A 226 -10.53 17.91 -3.20
N PRO A 227 -10.10 19.12 -3.61
CA PRO A 227 -9.20 19.94 -2.79
C PRO A 227 -9.88 20.39 -1.51
N HIS A 228 -9.15 20.35 -0.40
CA HIS A 228 -9.56 20.98 0.84
C HIS A 228 -8.83 22.31 1.07
N ALA A 229 -9.46 23.24 1.80
CA ALA A 229 -8.95 24.60 2.02
C ALA A 229 -7.59 24.67 2.72
N ASN A 230 -7.21 23.62 3.45
CA ASN A 230 -5.92 23.47 4.13
C ASN A 230 -4.89 22.66 3.31
N GLY A 231 -5.15 22.44 2.01
CA GLY A 231 -4.16 21.92 1.06
C GLY A 231 -4.05 20.40 0.95
N TYR A 232 -4.85 19.61 1.67
CA TYR A 232 -4.93 18.17 1.43
C TYR A 232 -5.95 17.84 0.31
N ILE A 233 -5.78 16.67 -0.30
CA ILE A 233 -6.73 16.11 -1.26
C ILE A 233 -7.61 15.08 -0.55
N ASP A 234 -8.93 15.26 -0.63
CA ASP A 234 -9.89 14.20 -0.36
C ASP A 234 -9.99 13.33 -1.62
N TYR A 235 -9.60 12.06 -1.48
CA TYR A 235 -9.71 11.05 -2.53
C TYR A 235 -11.10 10.38 -2.51
N GLY A 236 -12.07 10.99 -1.83
CA GLY A 236 -13.44 10.55 -1.66
C GLY A 236 -14.35 10.87 -2.85
N ARG A 237 -14.93 9.82 -3.45
CA ARG A 237 -15.97 9.79 -4.51
C ARG A 237 -15.82 10.82 -5.64
#